data_AF-A0A8T5HCI3-F1
#
_entry.id   AF-A0A8T5HCI3-F1
#
_cell.length_a   1.000
_cell.length_b   1.000
_cell.length_c   1.000
_cell.angle_alpha   90.00
_cell.angle_beta   90.00
_cell.angle_gamma   90.00
#
_symmetry.space_group_name_H-M   'P 1'
#
loop_
_entity.id
_entity.type
_entity.pdbx_description
1 polymer ?
#
loop_
_entity_poly.entity_id
_entity_poly.type
_entity_poly.pdbx_seq_one_letter_code
_entity_poly.pdbx_strand_id
1 'polypeptide(L)' 'MLIMGVLGRLGIHTNAVEAMQQWHIFFSLNVVGIIAGIIEAAVFSFVFMYLFGLLYNKLT' A
#
# COMPACT_ATOMS: atom_id res chain seq x y z
N MET A 1 -5.94 -2.85 0.21
CA MET A 1 -5.51 -3.48 1.47
C MET A 1 -6.66 -4.08 2.28
N LEU A 2 -7.74 -3.34 2.58
CA LEU A 2 -8.90 -3.87 3.34
C LEU A 2 -9.52 -5.14 2.72
N ILE A 3 -9.77 -5.13 1.40
CA ILE A 3 -10.30 -6.29 0.66
C ILE A 3 -9.34 -7.49 0.77
N MET A 4 -8.03 -7.28 0.62
CA MET A 4 -7.02 -8.34 0.75
C MET A 4 -6.90 -8.87 2.19
N GLY A 5 -7.10 -8.02 3.20
CA GLY A 5 -7.15 -8.45 4.59
C GLY A 5 -8.33 -9.37 4.90
N VAL A 6 -9.48 -9.14 4.26
CA VAL A 6 -10.67 -10.01 4.37
C VAL A 6 -10.47 -11.30 3.57
N LEU A 7 -10.00 -11.22 2.32
CA LEU A 7 -9.74 -12.37 1.47
C LEU A 7 -8.67 -13.31 2.04
N GLY A 8 -7.59 -12.76 2.62
CA GLY A 8 -6.55 -13.53 3.27
C GLY A 8 -7.02 -14.24 4.54
N ARG A 9 -7.96 -13.66 5.29
CA ARG A 9 -8.60 -14.35 6.43
C ARG A 9 -9.50 -15.50 6.01
N LEU A 10 -10.04 -15.47 4.79
CA LEU A 10 -10.87 -16.54 4.21
C LEU A 10 -10.03 -17.62 3.50
N GLY A 11 -8.69 -17.46 3.44
CA GLY A 11 -7.81 -18.37 2.70
C GLY A 11 -7.95 -18.27 1.17
N ILE A 12 -8.61 -17.23 0.68
CA ILE A 12 -8.88 -17.02 -0.75
C ILE A 12 -7.83 -16.03 -1.29
N HIS A 13 -7.21 -16.36 -2.42
CA HIS A 13 -6.16 -15.54 -3.05
C HIS A 13 -4.93 -15.28 -2.17
N THR A 14 -4.44 -16.31 -1.48
CA THR A 14 -3.20 -16.27 -0.69
C THR A 14 -2.01 -15.69 -1.46
N ASN A 15 -1.83 -16.06 -2.74
CA ASN A 15 -0.77 -15.52 -3.59
C ASN A 15 -0.85 -13.99 -3.74
N ALA A 16 -2.05 -13.42 -3.79
CA ALA A 16 -2.25 -11.98 -3.94
C ALA A 16 -2.06 -11.23 -2.60
N VAL A 17 -2.35 -11.91 -1.48
CA VAL A 17 -2.05 -11.42 -0.13
C VAL A 17 -0.55 -11.43 0.12
N GLU A 18 0.15 -12.48 -0.32
CA GLU A 18 1.60 -12.61 -0.22
C GLU A 18 2.32 -11.54 -1.04
N ALA A 19 1.85 -11.29 -2.27
CA ALA A 19 2.31 -10.17 -3.09
C ALA A 19 2.07 -8.81 -2.39
N MET A 20 0.92 -8.62 -1.74
CA MET A 20 0.65 -7.40 -0.96
C MET A 20 1.54 -7.27 0.29
N GLN A 21 1.87 -8.36 0.97
CA GLN A 21 2.82 -8.36 2.08
C GLN A 21 4.25 -8.06 1.61
N GLN A 22 4.60 -8.46 0.40
CA GLN A 22 5.92 -8.20 -0.17
C GLN A 22 6.07 -6.74 -0.65
N TRP A 23 4.99 -6.13 -1.14
CA TRP A 23 4.99 -4.76 -1.66
C TRP A 23 4.78 -3.70 -0.56
N HIS A 24 4.20 -4.08 0.57
CA HIS A 24 3.91 -3.18 1.67
C HIS A 24 4.52 -3.72 2.95
N ILE A 25 5.65 -3.12 3.35
CA ILE A 25 6.52 -3.61 4.42
C ILE A 25 5.77 -3.62 5.76
N PHE A 26 4.83 -2.69 5.95
CA PHE A 26 4.01 -2.59 7.15
C PHE A 26 2.67 -3.33 7.05
N PHE A 27 2.35 -3.95 5.90
CA PHE A 27 1.09 -4.66 5.73
C PHE A 27 1.14 -6.04 6.40
N SER A 28 0.18 -6.28 7.29
CA SER A 28 -0.09 -7.60 7.85
C SER A 28 -1.59 -7.85 7.95
N LEU A 29 -1.99 -9.12 8.11
CA LEU A 29 -3.38 -9.56 8.27
C LEU A 29 -4.04 -9.11 9.60
N ASN A 30 -3.31 -8.36 10.42
CA ASN A 30 -3.84 -7.70 11.60
C ASN A 30 -4.41 -6.31 11.24
N VAL A 31 -5.45 -5.87 11.96
CA VAL A 31 -6.13 -4.58 11.71
C VAL A 31 -5.14 -3.42 11.72
N VAL A 32 -4.19 -3.43 12.65
CA VAL A 32 -3.12 -2.43 12.75
C VAL A 32 -2.21 -2.43 11.52
N GLY A 33 -1.87 -3.61 10.98
CA GLY A 33 -1.05 -3.71 9.77
C GLY A 33 -1.77 -3.28 8.50
N ILE A 34 -3.08 -3.53 8.41
CA ILE A 34 -3.90 -3.03 7.30
C ILE A 34 -3.91 -1.49 7.31
N ILE A 35 -4.10 -0.88 8.48
CA ILE A 35 -4.08 0.59 8.61
C ILE A 35 -2.69 1.14 8.32
N ALA A 36 -1.63 0.51 8.85
CA ALA A 36 -0.26 0.93 8.62
C ALA A 36 0.12 0.88 7.13
N GLY A 37 -0.26 -0.19 6.41
CA GLY A 37 -0.04 -0.28 4.97
C GLY A 37 -0.84 0.76 4.18
N ILE A 38 -2.06 1.12 4.60
CA ILE A 38 -2.84 2.20 3.96
C ILE A 38 -2.12 3.54 4.12
N ILE A 39 -1.61 3.82 5.32
CA ILE A 39 -0.86 5.05 5.61
C ILE A 39 0.44 5.07 4.79
N GLU A 40 1.18 3.96 4.75
CA GLU A 40 2.40 3.81 3.95
C GLU A 40 2.12 4.15 2.48
N ALA A 41 1.12 3.50 1.87
CA ALA A 41 0.75 3.75 0.48
C ALA A 41 0.33 5.20 0.23
N ALA A 42 -0.44 5.80 1.13
CA ALA A 42 -0.86 7.20 1.02
C ALA A 42 0.34 8.17 1.09
N VAL A 43 1.27 7.96 2.02
CA VAL A 43 2.46 8.80 2.19
C VAL A 43 3.38 8.66 0.97
N PHE A 44 3.67 7.44 0.53
CA PHE A 44 4.51 7.23 -0.65
C PHE A 44 3.88 7.83 -1.91
N SER A 45 2.57 7.65 -2.10
CA SER A 45 1.86 8.24 -3.24
C SER A 45 1.92 9.76 -3.22
N PHE A 46 1.71 10.37 -2.04
CA PHE A 46 1.81 11.81 -1.87
C PHE A 46 3.22 12.33 -2.18
N VAL A 47 4.27 11.69 -1.64
CA VAL A 47 5.66 12.06 -1.88
C VAL A 47 5.99 11.95 -3.38
N PHE A 48 5.61 10.84 -4.03
CA PHE A 48 5.85 10.65 -5.46
C PHE A 48 5.15 11.73 -6.30
N MET A 49 3.87 12.00 -6.02
CA MET A 49 3.09 12.97 -6.79
C MET A 49 3.58 14.40 -6.55
N TYR A 50 4.01 14.71 -5.34
CA TYR A 50 4.61 16.00 -4.99
C TYR A 50 5.95 16.21 -5.71
N LEU A 51 6.84 15.21 -5.69
CA LEU A 51 8.11 15.25 -6.44
C LEU A 51 7.87 15.37 -7.95
N PHE A 52 6.88 14.65 -8.46
CA PHE A 52 6.50 14.73 -9.87
C PHE A 52 5.99 16.12 -10.24
N GLY A 53 5.14 16.72 -9.40
CA GLY A 53 4.66 18.10 -9.57
C GLY A 53 5.80 19.12 -9.52
N LEU A 54 6.75 18.96 -8.61
CA LEU A 54 7.95 19.80 -8.55
C LEU A 54 8.82 19.68 -9.79
N LEU A 55 9.05 18.45 -10.28
CA LEU A 55 9.79 18.21 -11.52
C LEU A 55 9.07 18.82 -12.72
N TYR A 56 7.76 18.61 -12.83
CA TYR A 56 6.93 19.17 -13.89
C TYR A 56 6.99 20.69 -13.92
N ASN A 57 6.88 21.33 -12.75
CA ASN A 57 6.94 22.79 -12.61
C ASN A 57 8.36 23.37 -12.79
N LYS A 58 9.41 22.54 -12.72
CA LYS A 58 10.78 22.94 -13.08
C LYS A 58 11.08 22.77 -14.57
N LEU A 59 10.38 21.86 -15.23
CA LEU A 59 10.56 21.52 -16.65
C LEU A 59 9.64 22.33 -17.58
N THR A 60 8.69 23.08 -17.01
CA THR A 60 7.80 24.04 -17.69
C THR A 60 8.23 25.44 -17.31
#